data_AF-A0A2M8CFN7-F1
#
_entry.id   AF-A0A2M8CFN7-F1
#
_cell.length_a   1.000
_cell.length_b   1.000
_cell.length_c   1.000
_cell.angle_alpha   90.00
_cell.angle_beta   90.00
_cell.angle_gamma   90.00
#
_symmetry.space_group_name_H-M   'P 1'
#
loop_
_entity.id
_entity.type
_entity.pdbx_description
1 polymer ?
#
loop_
_entity_poly.entity_id
_entity_poly.type
_entity_poly.pdbx_seq_one_letter_code
_entity_poly.pdbx_strand_id
1 'polypeptide(L)'
;MKKIANYLVMCLFIIGFSQFSYAQMYGKWVVPIAFDGGSSTAYQLIFSDTPIVCEQVIPPQPTGNGASPFSAGGYNANYDLNFYIVGDLLFFGNSNSTWTQTDYGFMPECQIIQKPNSTNEYYVFYSVFVHHEDQDLCYNIITFDEASGIATPSERIVLRGYDIGFGSFAITEELNNQSYIYAVLTEQDGSVPPDHGLYRWTISEFGVTDETSIVTANDSFLVEKDFDAYNLEYKKEIDGSDVIAWTHGIFNPYQGWDELDEIVVVTDGDPQIFDLNLGRIGGIEFSTCEDNIIYASCTNVGIVKLNYLTGVVNNLYTPATPDYSRTFLQTAPDGHIYGVSNDGTHLG
;
A
#
# COMPACT_ATOMS: atom_id res chain seq x y z
N MET A 1 20.88 -30.18 47.90
CA MET A 1 20.64 -28.79 47.43
C MET A 1 19.59 -28.85 46.31
N LYS A 2 18.51 -28.06 46.47
CA LYS A 2 17.47 -27.60 45.51
C LYS A 2 17.30 -28.38 44.18
N LYS A 3 16.22 -29.16 43.96
CA LYS A 3 14.93 -28.79 43.28
C LYS A 3 15.14 -27.87 42.07
N ILE A 4 14.80 -28.29 40.84
CA ILE A 4 13.49 -28.13 40.13
C ILE A 4 13.58 -29.06 38.89
N ALA A 5 12.81 -30.14 38.74
CA ALA A 5 11.40 -30.28 38.34
C ALA A 5 11.07 -29.73 36.93
N ASN A 6 10.57 -30.65 36.10
CA ASN A 6 9.48 -30.49 35.13
C ASN A 6 9.79 -30.34 33.63
N TYR A 7 9.33 -31.38 32.91
CA TYR A 7 8.55 -31.34 31.67
C TYR A 7 9.06 -30.43 30.54
N LEU A 8 9.76 -31.01 29.57
CA LEU A 8 9.60 -30.59 28.18
C LEU A 8 8.61 -31.55 27.51
N VAL A 9 7.33 -31.24 27.70
CA VAL A 9 6.25 -31.75 26.86
C VAL A 9 6.39 -31.11 25.49
N MET A 10 6.50 -31.96 24.48
CA MET A 10 5.93 -31.82 23.15
C MET A 10 5.26 -30.47 22.86
N CYS A 11 5.99 -29.59 22.18
CA CYS A 11 5.44 -28.66 21.21
C CYS A 11 6.40 -28.68 20.01
N LEU A 12 6.35 -29.79 19.26
CA LEU A 12 6.55 -29.73 17.82
C LEU A 12 5.43 -28.81 17.29
N PHE A 13 5.63 -27.51 17.31
CA PHE A 13 4.94 -26.66 16.37
C PHE A 13 5.66 -26.85 15.05
N ILE A 14 4.95 -27.49 14.14
CA ILE A 14 5.15 -27.44 12.71
C ILE A 14 5.48 -25.98 12.38
N ILE A 15 6.75 -25.68 12.11
CA ILE A 15 7.13 -24.46 11.41
C ILE A 15 6.63 -24.70 9.99
N GLY A 16 5.35 -24.42 9.79
CA GLY A 16 4.76 -24.27 8.47
C GLY A 16 5.38 -23.02 7.90
N PHE A 17 6.44 -23.19 7.12
CA PHE A 17 6.87 -22.18 6.17
C PHE A 17 5.72 -22.00 5.17
N SER A 18 4.76 -21.12 5.46
CA SER A 18 4.07 -20.40 4.40
C SER A 18 5.11 -19.44 3.84
N GLN A 19 5.57 -19.75 2.62
CA GLN A 19 6.44 -18.85 1.88
C GLN A 19 5.62 -17.59 1.62
N PHE A 20 5.95 -16.52 2.31
CA PHE A 20 5.47 -15.22 1.88
C PHE A 20 6.09 -14.97 0.50
N SER A 21 5.39 -14.22 -0.33
CA SER A 21 6.00 -13.35 -1.33
C SER A 21 6.67 -12.15 -0.63
N TYR A 22 7.63 -12.46 0.22
CA TYR A 22 8.38 -11.64 1.18
C TYR A 22 9.24 -10.49 0.54
N ALA A 23 9.07 -10.23 -0.75
CA ALA A 23 9.82 -9.30 -1.59
C ALA A 23 9.72 -7.81 -1.19
N GLN A 24 8.51 -7.34 -0.87
CA GLN A 24 8.29 -6.00 -0.34
C GLN A 24 8.49 -5.93 1.19
N MET A 25 8.75 -7.09 1.82
CA MET A 25 8.89 -7.30 3.25
C MET A 25 10.31 -7.62 3.73
N TYR A 26 11.31 -7.76 2.84
CA TYR A 26 12.74 -7.84 3.21
C TYR A 26 13.59 -6.79 2.52
N GLY A 27 13.35 -5.60 3.01
CA GLY A 27 14.38 -4.64 3.26
C GLY A 27 14.73 -3.83 2.05
N LYS A 28 13.89 -3.72 1.01
CA LYS A 28 14.21 -2.83 -0.11
C LYS A 28 13.02 -2.10 -0.71
N TRP A 29 13.16 -0.79 -0.93
CA TRP A 29 12.19 0.03 -1.68
C TRP A 29 12.85 0.60 -2.92
N VAL A 30 12.10 0.68 -4.02
CA VAL A 30 12.54 1.44 -5.19
C VAL A 30 11.94 2.84 -5.10
N VAL A 31 12.78 3.87 -5.12
CA VAL A 31 12.37 5.27 -5.00
C VAL A 31 12.99 6.10 -6.14
N PRO A 32 12.19 6.83 -6.94
CA PRO A 32 12.69 7.75 -7.95
C PRO A 32 13.15 9.05 -7.29
N ILE A 33 14.34 9.54 -7.64
CA ILE A 33 14.74 10.91 -7.32
C ILE A 33 14.34 11.80 -8.47
N ALA A 34 13.35 12.66 -8.28
CA ALA A 34 13.15 13.80 -9.17
C ALA A 34 14.30 14.80 -8.97
N PHE A 35 15.20 14.96 -9.95
CA PHE A 35 16.11 16.11 -9.96
C PHE A 35 15.45 17.30 -10.65
N ASP A 36 15.68 18.50 -10.10
CA ASP A 36 15.49 19.75 -10.83
C ASP A 36 16.27 19.68 -12.14
N GLY A 37 15.57 19.58 -13.28
CA GLY A 37 16.17 19.44 -14.61
C GLY A 37 15.78 18.18 -15.39
N GLY A 38 14.90 17.33 -14.86
CA GLY A 38 14.17 16.33 -15.67
C GLY A 38 14.87 14.98 -15.88
N SER A 39 15.96 14.68 -15.17
CA SER A 39 16.42 13.29 -15.04
C SER A 39 15.93 12.75 -13.71
N SER A 40 15.18 11.64 -13.69
CA SER A 40 15.00 10.88 -12.45
C SER A 40 15.91 9.65 -12.43
N THR A 41 16.66 9.49 -11.34
CA THR A 41 17.44 8.26 -11.08
C THR A 41 16.71 7.51 -9.99
N ALA A 42 16.51 6.20 -10.16
CA ALA A 42 15.90 5.37 -9.12
C ALA A 42 16.97 4.82 -8.17
N TYR A 43 16.66 4.80 -6.88
CA TYR A 43 17.48 4.19 -5.84
C TYR A 43 16.74 3.01 -5.26
N GLN A 44 17.52 2.03 -4.82
CA GLN A 44 17.06 0.97 -3.95
C GLN A 44 17.43 1.37 -2.52
N LEU A 45 16.46 1.73 -1.71
CA LEU A 45 16.65 1.81 -0.27
C LEU A 45 16.81 0.39 0.26
N ILE A 46 17.68 0.18 1.23
CA ILE A 46 17.95 -1.10 1.87
C ILE A 46 17.80 -0.93 3.39
N PHE A 47 16.76 -1.55 3.96
CA PHE A 47 16.50 -1.59 5.39
C PHE A 47 17.22 -2.78 6.02
N SER A 48 17.75 -2.59 7.22
CA SER A 48 18.50 -3.60 7.97
C SER A 48 18.03 -3.63 9.42
N ASP A 49 18.45 -4.63 10.19
CA ASP A 49 18.18 -4.69 11.65
C ASP A 49 18.83 -3.52 12.43
N THR A 50 19.61 -2.66 11.76
CA THR A 50 20.15 -1.43 12.31
C THR A 50 19.37 -0.22 11.77
N PRO A 51 19.19 0.86 12.55
CA PRO A 51 18.40 2.04 12.18
C PRO A 51 19.03 2.90 11.06
N ILE A 52 19.93 2.32 10.28
CA ILE A 52 20.59 2.94 9.14
C ILE A 52 19.99 2.33 7.88
N VAL A 53 19.21 3.14 7.16
CA VAL A 53 18.77 2.83 5.80
C VAL A 53 19.96 3.04 4.88
N CYS A 54 20.37 1.99 4.17
CA CYS A 54 21.42 2.06 3.16
C CYS A 54 20.81 2.39 1.80
N GLU A 55 21.49 3.18 0.99
CA GLU A 55 21.06 3.46 -0.38
C GLU A 55 21.97 2.73 -1.37
N GLN A 56 21.37 1.96 -2.27
CA GLN A 56 22.06 1.39 -3.41
C GLN A 56 21.54 2.05 -4.69
N VAL A 57 22.46 2.68 -5.43
CA VAL A 57 22.16 3.16 -6.78
C VAL A 57 21.80 1.95 -7.65
N ILE A 58 20.57 1.92 -8.15
CA ILE A 58 20.16 0.98 -9.20
C ILE A 58 20.80 1.49 -10.50
N PRO A 59 21.22 0.62 -11.44
CA PRO A 59 21.77 1.06 -12.71
C PRO A 59 20.96 2.23 -13.30
N PRO A 60 21.58 3.39 -13.56
CA PRO A 60 20.86 4.58 -13.94
C PRO A 60 20.16 4.32 -15.27
N GLN A 61 18.83 4.41 -15.24
CA GLN A 61 18.02 4.39 -16.44
C GLN A 61 17.40 5.78 -16.58
N PRO A 62 17.56 6.45 -17.74
CA PRO A 62 16.96 7.76 -17.96
C PRO A 62 15.44 7.59 -17.94
N THR A 63 14.84 7.89 -16.80
CA THR A 63 13.42 8.18 -16.75
C THR A 63 13.20 9.50 -17.49
N GLY A 64 12.01 9.66 -18.07
CA GLY A 64 11.64 10.91 -18.71
C GLY A 64 11.62 12.11 -17.72
N ASN A 65 11.39 13.29 -18.27
CA ASN A 65 11.25 14.51 -17.47
C ASN A 65 9.98 14.44 -16.60
N GLY A 66 10.12 14.54 -15.27
CA GLY A 66 9.01 14.85 -14.37
C GLY A 66 8.99 14.06 -13.06
N ALA A 67 8.10 14.46 -12.14
CA ALA A 67 7.75 13.66 -10.97
C ALA A 67 6.99 12.41 -11.42
N SER A 68 7.37 11.25 -10.89
CA SER A 68 6.69 9.99 -11.16
C SER A 68 5.57 9.80 -10.14
N PRO A 69 4.38 9.36 -10.57
CA PRO A 69 3.24 9.19 -9.66
C PRO A 69 3.48 8.10 -8.63
N PHE A 70 4.25 7.05 -8.99
CA PHE A 70 4.67 5.99 -8.09
C PHE A 70 5.94 5.29 -8.59
N SER A 71 6.47 4.41 -7.75
CA SER A 71 7.46 3.40 -8.08
C SER A 71 7.25 2.13 -7.26
N ALA A 72 7.56 0.99 -7.86
CA ALA A 72 7.47 -0.31 -7.19
C ALA A 72 8.50 -1.30 -7.73
N GLY A 73 8.94 -2.25 -6.90
CA GLY A 73 9.89 -3.29 -7.28
C GLY A 73 9.27 -4.68 -7.26
N GLY A 74 9.61 -5.52 -8.25
CA GLY A 74 9.32 -6.96 -8.25
C GLY A 74 10.56 -7.74 -7.83
N TYR A 75 10.47 -8.48 -6.73
CA TYR A 75 11.61 -9.22 -6.18
C TYR A 75 11.35 -10.72 -6.11
N ASN A 76 12.40 -11.51 -6.30
CA ASN A 76 12.31 -12.96 -6.16
C ASN A 76 12.19 -13.39 -4.68
N ALA A 77 12.08 -14.71 -4.45
CA ALA A 77 12.00 -15.30 -3.12
C ALA A 77 13.26 -15.07 -2.23
N ASN A 78 14.37 -14.61 -2.81
CA ASN A 78 15.58 -14.22 -2.09
C ASN A 78 15.70 -12.70 -1.89
N TYR A 79 14.70 -11.92 -2.31
CA TYR A 79 14.65 -10.45 -2.21
C TYR A 79 15.67 -9.73 -3.07
N ASP A 80 16.06 -10.38 -4.17
CA ASP A 80 16.78 -9.74 -5.25
C ASP A 80 15.79 -9.10 -6.20
N LEU A 81 16.07 -7.86 -6.58
CA LEU A 81 15.25 -7.10 -7.51
C LEU A 81 15.38 -7.72 -8.91
N ASN A 82 14.27 -8.24 -9.44
CA ASN A 82 14.21 -8.76 -10.80
C ASN A 82 13.91 -7.63 -11.79
N PHE A 83 12.98 -6.75 -11.43
CA PHE A 83 12.58 -5.60 -12.23
C PHE A 83 11.94 -4.53 -11.33
N TYR A 84 11.76 -3.33 -11.86
CA TYR A 84 11.03 -2.27 -11.16
C TYR A 84 10.25 -1.39 -12.14
N ILE A 85 9.26 -0.70 -11.62
CA ILE A 85 8.39 0.21 -12.36
C ILE A 85 8.56 1.62 -11.81
N VAL A 86 8.61 2.60 -12.71
CA VAL A 86 8.53 4.03 -12.40
C VAL A 86 7.56 4.66 -13.40
N GLY A 87 6.36 5.02 -12.94
CA GLY A 87 5.29 5.49 -13.83
C GLY A 87 4.90 4.45 -14.89
N ASP A 88 4.96 4.82 -16.16
CA ASP A 88 4.61 3.99 -17.32
C ASP A 88 5.74 3.08 -17.82
N LEU A 89 6.93 3.16 -17.20
CA LEU A 89 8.12 2.42 -17.61
C LEU A 89 8.45 1.27 -16.67
N LEU A 90 8.71 0.11 -17.27
CA LEU A 90 9.21 -1.10 -16.65
C LEU A 90 10.69 -1.27 -17.00
N PHE A 91 11.52 -1.43 -15.98
CA PHE A 91 12.97 -1.55 -16.08
C PHE A 91 13.43 -2.94 -15.64
N PHE A 92 14.30 -3.55 -16.44
CA PHE A 92 14.85 -4.89 -16.18
C PHE A 92 16.24 -5.02 -16.81
N GLY A 93 17.19 -5.56 -16.06
CA GLY A 93 18.60 -5.59 -16.48
C GLY A 93 19.11 -4.18 -16.86
N ASN A 94 19.52 -4.01 -18.12
CA ASN A 94 19.93 -2.71 -18.68
C ASN A 94 18.94 -2.17 -19.72
N SER A 95 17.71 -2.68 -19.72
CA SER A 95 16.67 -2.40 -20.70
C SER A 95 15.43 -1.81 -20.03
N ASN A 96 14.55 -1.22 -20.83
CA ASN A 96 13.23 -0.80 -20.42
C ASN A 96 12.20 -1.03 -21.51
N SER A 97 10.94 -1.08 -21.11
CA SER A 97 9.78 -1.07 -21.99
C SER A 97 8.63 -0.31 -21.33
N THR A 98 7.63 0.08 -22.10
CA THR A 98 6.33 0.43 -21.54
C THR A 98 5.65 -0.84 -21.03
N TRP A 99 4.98 -0.77 -19.89
CA TRP A 99 4.26 -1.93 -19.32
C TRP A 99 2.74 -1.83 -19.41
N THR A 100 2.25 -0.62 -19.65
CA THR A 100 0.84 -0.34 -19.91
C THR A 100 0.73 0.88 -20.84
N GLN A 101 -0.47 1.36 -21.14
CA GLN A 101 -0.66 2.52 -22.02
C GLN A 101 -0.14 3.80 -21.35
N THR A 102 0.47 4.68 -22.15
CA THR A 102 1.15 5.90 -21.70
C THR A 102 0.21 7.09 -21.48
N ASP A 103 -1.02 7.01 -21.99
CA ASP A 103 -1.96 8.13 -21.99
C ASP A 103 -2.85 8.15 -20.73
N TYR A 104 -2.61 7.23 -19.80
CA TYR A 104 -3.32 7.18 -18.52
C TYR A 104 -2.71 8.14 -17.50
N GLY A 105 -3.58 8.82 -16.76
CA GLY A 105 -3.19 9.49 -15.52
C GLY A 105 -3.09 8.46 -14.41
N PHE A 106 -1.90 8.16 -13.90
CA PHE A 106 -1.76 7.21 -12.79
C PHE A 106 -2.10 7.85 -11.45
N MET A 107 -2.76 7.08 -10.59
CA MET A 107 -2.87 7.41 -9.17
C MET A 107 -1.56 7.14 -8.45
N PRO A 108 -1.28 7.80 -7.31
CA PRO A 108 -0.06 7.59 -6.53
C PRO A 108 -0.08 6.31 -5.70
N GLU A 109 -0.57 5.21 -6.28
CA GLU A 109 -0.66 3.90 -5.63
C GLU A 109 -0.36 2.78 -6.63
N CYS A 110 0.65 1.97 -6.31
CA CYS A 110 1.02 0.77 -7.06
C CYS A 110 1.70 -0.23 -6.13
N GLN A 111 1.26 -1.49 -6.19
CA GLN A 111 1.88 -2.58 -5.44
C GLN A 111 2.20 -3.75 -6.37
N ILE A 112 3.37 -4.35 -6.17
CA ILE A 112 3.84 -5.51 -6.93
C ILE A 112 4.01 -6.67 -5.98
N ILE A 113 3.23 -7.73 -6.18
CA ILE A 113 3.34 -8.97 -5.43
C ILE A 113 3.73 -10.11 -6.36
N GLN A 114 4.45 -11.10 -5.84
CA GLN A 114 4.64 -12.34 -6.58
C GLN A 114 3.31 -13.08 -6.65
N LYS A 115 2.99 -13.64 -7.82
CA LYS A 115 1.78 -14.46 -7.97
C LYS A 115 1.91 -15.71 -7.08
N PRO A 116 0.89 -16.03 -6.26
CA PRO A 116 0.94 -17.21 -5.39
C PRO A 116 1.30 -18.48 -6.18
N ASN A 117 2.18 -19.32 -5.60
CA ASN A 117 2.79 -20.51 -6.22
C ASN A 117 3.59 -20.29 -7.52
N SER A 118 3.86 -19.04 -7.91
CA SER A 118 4.74 -18.74 -9.05
C SER A 118 6.13 -18.33 -8.58
N THR A 119 7.15 -18.68 -9.35
CA THR A 119 8.53 -18.22 -9.11
C THR A 119 8.90 -17.03 -9.99
N ASN A 120 8.13 -16.78 -11.04
CA ASN A 120 8.52 -15.89 -12.12
C ASN A 120 7.38 -15.00 -12.64
N GLU A 121 6.18 -15.10 -12.09
CA GLU A 121 5.05 -14.22 -12.41
C GLU A 121 4.74 -13.31 -11.21
N TYR A 122 4.38 -12.08 -11.54
CA TYR A 122 4.11 -11.02 -10.57
C TYR A 122 2.82 -10.30 -10.96
N TYR A 123 1.97 -10.03 -9.98
CA TYR A 123 0.85 -9.12 -10.16
C TYR A 123 1.30 -7.69 -9.87
N VAL A 124 0.93 -6.78 -10.75
CA VAL A 124 1.09 -5.33 -10.56
C VAL A 124 -0.30 -4.73 -10.44
N PHE A 125 -0.71 -4.34 -9.23
CA PHE A 125 -1.98 -3.65 -8.98
C PHE A 125 -1.76 -2.15 -8.93
N TYR A 126 -2.69 -1.39 -9.52
CA TYR A 126 -2.59 0.05 -9.66
C TYR A 126 -3.94 0.67 -10.07
N SER A 127 -4.08 1.97 -9.85
CA SER A 127 -5.26 2.75 -10.27
C SER A 127 -4.89 3.75 -11.37
N VAL A 128 -5.80 3.95 -12.34
CA VAL A 128 -5.62 4.91 -13.44
C VAL A 128 -6.87 5.72 -13.73
N PHE A 129 -6.69 6.97 -14.15
CA PHE A 129 -7.68 7.79 -14.84
C PHE A 129 -7.75 7.36 -16.32
N VAL A 130 -8.93 6.95 -16.76
CA VAL A 130 -9.19 6.56 -18.14
C VAL A 130 -9.78 7.73 -18.93
N HIS A 131 -10.77 8.43 -18.37
CA HIS A 131 -11.45 9.56 -19.01
C HIS A 131 -11.98 10.57 -18.00
N HIS A 132 -11.37 11.76 -17.89
CA HIS A 132 -11.78 12.96 -17.11
C HIS A 132 -12.22 12.77 -15.63
N GLU A 133 -13.11 11.83 -15.34
CA GLU A 133 -13.68 11.47 -14.03
C GLU A 133 -13.69 9.94 -13.80
N ASP A 134 -13.62 9.12 -14.85
CA ASP A 134 -13.63 7.64 -14.77
C ASP A 134 -12.25 7.10 -14.37
N GLN A 135 -12.25 6.23 -13.36
CA GLN A 135 -11.07 5.57 -12.84
C GLN A 135 -11.22 4.05 -12.88
N ASP A 136 -10.12 3.34 -13.14
CA ASP A 136 -10.07 1.89 -13.09
C ASP A 136 -9.09 1.43 -12.00
N LEU A 137 -9.51 0.50 -11.15
CA LEU A 137 -8.60 -0.39 -10.42
C LEU A 137 -8.21 -1.53 -11.36
N CYS A 138 -6.92 -1.67 -11.63
CA CYS A 138 -6.37 -2.57 -12.63
C CYS A 138 -5.32 -3.51 -12.05
N TYR A 139 -5.02 -4.56 -12.81
CA TYR A 139 -3.74 -5.24 -12.70
C TYR A 139 -3.16 -5.68 -14.04
N ASN A 140 -1.84 -5.88 -14.05
CA ASN A 140 -1.12 -6.61 -15.10
C ASN A 140 -0.39 -7.80 -14.46
N ILE A 141 -0.06 -8.80 -15.27
CA ILE A 141 0.89 -9.84 -14.91
C ILE A 141 2.22 -9.52 -15.59
N ILE A 142 3.30 -9.49 -14.82
CA ILE A 142 4.66 -9.44 -15.37
C ILE A 142 5.28 -10.81 -15.24
N THR A 143 5.72 -11.39 -16.36
CA THR A 143 6.51 -12.61 -16.39
C THR A 143 7.99 -12.24 -16.52
N PHE A 144 8.80 -12.68 -15.56
CA PHE A 144 10.25 -12.54 -15.58
C PHE A 144 10.89 -13.84 -16.06
N ASP A 145 11.81 -13.74 -17.02
CA ASP A 145 12.64 -14.87 -17.44
C ASP A 145 14.04 -14.73 -16.85
N GLU A 146 14.36 -15.52 -15.83
CA GLU A 146 15.67 -15.48 -15.16
C GLU A 146 16.84 -15.77 -16.11
N ALA A 147 16.64 -16.57 -17.16
CA ALA A 147 17.71 -16.94 -18.07
C ALA A 147 18.12 -15.78 -18.98
N SER A 148 17.15 -14.95 -19.37
CA SER A 148 17.39 -13.77 -20.23
C SER A 148 17.45 -12.45 -19.46
N GLY A 149 16.97 -12.42 -18.22
CA GLY A 149 16.81 -11.20 -17.42
C GLY A 149 15.72 -10.26 -17.96
N ILE A 150 14.77 -10.78 -18.74
CA ILE A 150 13.72 -10.00 -19.40
C ILE A 150 12.42 -10.06 -18.59
N ALA A 151 11.80 -8.90 -18.38
CA ALA A 151 10.44 -8.79 -17.83
C ALA A 151 9.46 -8.48 -18.97
N THR A 152 8.39 -9.27 -19.08
CA THR A 152 7.35 -9.12 -20.11
C THR A 152 6.00 -8.87 -19.46
N PRO A 153 5.36 -7.69 -19.72
CA PRO A 153 4.04 -7.37 -19.20
C PRO A 153 2.94 -8.02 -20.05
N SER A 154 1.87 -8.48 -19.39
CA SER A 154 0.60 -8.86 -20.02
C SER A 154 -0.22 -7.62 -20.38
N GLU A 155 -1.33 -7.84 -21.09
CA GLU A 155 -2.37 -6.82 -21.23
C GLU A 155 -2.96 -6.43 -19.86
N ARG A 156 -3.48 -5.20 -19.80
CA ARG A 156 -4.18 -4.64 -18.64
C ARG A 156 -5.50 -5.38 -18.42
N ILE A 157 -5.76 -5.76 -17.17
CA ILE A 157 -7.03 -6.34 -16.72
C ILE A 157 -7.68 -5.36 -15.75
N VAL A 158 -8.93 -4.98 -16.02
CA VAL A 158 -9.72 -4.11 -15.13
C VAL A 158 -10.40 -4.98 -14.09
N LEU A 159 -10.17 -4.70 -12.81
CA LEU A 159 -10.93 -5.32 -11.72
C LEU A 159 -12.28 -4.62 -11.56
N ARG A 160 -12.27 -3.29 -11.51
CA ARG A 160 -13.45 -2.47 -11.33
C ARG A 160 -13.22 -1.04 -11.80
N GLY A 161 -14.21 -0.49 -12.50
CA GLY A 161 -14.32 0.94 -12.75
C GLY A 161 -15.05 1.63 -11.59
N TYR A 162 -14.71 2.88 -11.32
CA TYR A 162 -15.34 3.73 -10.32
C TYR A 162 -15.34 5.19 -10.79
N ASP A 163 -16.34 5.95 -10.37
CA ASP A 163 -16.44 7.38 -10.71
C ASP A 163 -15.72 8.24 -9.65
N ILE A 164 -15.76 9.56 -9.87
CA ILE A 164 -15.45 10.68 -8.96
C ILE A 164 -14.96 10.26 -7.55
N GLY A 165 -13.76 10.72 -7.19
CA GLY A 165 -13.14 10.47 -5.88
C GLY A 165 -11.75 9.84 -6.05
N PHE A 166 -11.14 9.39 -4.97
CA PHE A 166 -9.98 8.53 -4.98
C PHE A 166 -10.40 7.14 -4.53
N GLY A 167 -9.88 6.12 -5.21
CA GLY A 167 -9.87 4.75 -4.73
C GLY A 167 -8.51 4.45 -4.13
N SER A 168 -8.50 3.70 -3.02
CA SER A 168 -7.27 3.18 -2.44
C SER A 168 -7.42 1.71 -2.09
N PHE A 169 -6.32 0.98 -2.11
CA PHE A 169 -6.29 -0.45 -1.83
C PHE A 169 -5.15 -0.86 -0.89
N ALA A 170 -5.28 -2.06 -0.34
CA ALA A 170 -4.22 -2.74 0.38
C ALA A 170 -4.27 -4.21 0.03
N ILE A 171 -3.09 -4.82 -0.03
CA ILE A 171 -2.94 -6.22 -0.34
C ILE A 171 -2.43 -6.94 0.91
N THR A 172 -3.10 -8.04 1.27
CA THR A 172 -2.66 -8.86 2.39
C THR A 172 -1.43 -9.66 2.04
N GLU A 173 -0.68 -10.03 3.07
CA GLU A 173 0.33 -11.07 2.96
C GLU A 173 -0.27 -12.37 2.39
N GLU A 174 0.58 -13.15 1.72
CA GLU A 174 0.21 -14.48 1.22
C GLU A 174 0.15 -15.48 2.38
N LEU A 175 -1.04 -16.01 2.64
CA LEU A 175 -1.27 -17.07 3.61
C LEU A 175 -1.95 -18.25 2.93
N ASN A 176 -1.33 -19.43 2.97
CA ASN A 176 -1.84 -20.65 2.33
C ASN A 176 -2.11 -20.48 0.82
N ASN A 177 -1.18 -19.85 0.10
CA ASN A 177 -1.24 -19.58 -1.34
C ASN A 177 -2.39 -18.65 -1.76
N GLN A 178 -2.85 -17.80 -0.84
CA GLN A 178 -3.86 -16.79 -1.09
C GLN A 178 -3.43 -15.45 -0.51
N SER A 179 -3.62 -14.40 -1.28
CA SER A 179 -3.63 -13.03 -0.80
C SER A 179 -5.01 -12.43 -1.09
N TYR A 180 -5.33 -11.31 -0.47
CA TYR A 180 -6.53 -10.55 -0.76
C TYR A 180 -6.16 -9.13 -1.11
N ILE A 181 -6.85 -8.54 -2.07
CA ILE A 181 -6.87 -7.10 -2.27
C ILE A 181 -8.15 -6.57 -1.65
N TYR A 182 -8.02 -5.60 -0.77
CA TYR A 182 -9.10 -4.79 -0.24
C TYR A 182 -9.05 -3.43 -0.90
N ALA A 183 -10.15 -2.94 -1.44
CA ALA A 183 -10.22 -1.62 -2.05
C ALA A 183 -11.46 -0.87 -1.58
N VAL A 184 -11.29 0.40 -1.25
CA VAL A 184 -12.39 1.34 -1.04
C VAL A 184 -12.59 2.07 -2.35
N LEU A 185 -13.80 1.94 -2.90
CA LEU A 185 -14.15 2.46 -4.21
C LEU A 185 -15.52 3.15 -4.15
N THR A 186 -15.63 4.25 -4.87
CA THR A 186 -16.89 4.93 -5.15
C THR A 186 -17.67 4.20 -6.25
N GLU A 187 -18.98 4.39 -6.31
CA GLU A 187 -19.82 3.81 -7.36
C GLU A 187 -19.38 4.33 -8.74
N GLN A 188 -19.48 3.47 -9.76
CA GLN A 188 -19.60 3.91 -11.15
C GLN A 188 -21.04 3.80 -11.60
N ASP A 189 -21.60 4.88 -12.17
CA ASP A 189 -22.99 4.98 -12.62
C ASP A 189 -23.38 3.74 -13.47
N GLY A 190 -24.24 2.86 -12.92
CA GLY A 190 -24.72 1.66 -13.62
C GLY A 190 -23.90 0.38 -13.44
N SER A 191 -22.90 0.36 -12.54
CA SER A 191 -22.18 -0.85 -12.13
C SER A 191 -23.03 -1.76 -11.21
N VAL A 192 -22.71 -3.06 -11.13
CA VAL A 192 -23.39 -4.02 -10.24
C VAL A 192 -22.32 -4.80 -9.47
N PRO A 193 -22.31 -4.78 -8.12
CA PRO A 193 -23.28 -4.14 -7.23
C PRO A 193 -23.09 -2.60 -7.14
N PRO A 194 -24.20 -1.82 -7.15
CA PRO A 194 -24.22 -0.38 -7.40
C PRO A 194 -23.92 0.49 -6.16
N ASP A 195 -22.90 0.14 -5.36
CA ASP A 195 -22.69 0.82 -4.08
C ASP A 195 -21.29 1.43 -3.95
N HIS A 196 -21.17 2.50 -3.18
CA HIS A 196 -19.88 2.91 -2.60
C HIS A 196 -19.54 1.92 -1.49
N GLY A 197 -18.30 1.42 -1.46
CA GLY A 197 -17.99 0.32 -0.57
C GLY A 197 -16.53 -0.04 -0.41
N LEU A 198 -16.29 -0.86 0.62
CA LEU A 198 -15.10 -1.65 0.81
C LEU A 198 -15.33 -3.04 0.17
N TYR A 199 -14.50 -3.36 -0.80
CA TYR A 199 -14.57 -4.59 -1.59
C TYR A 199 -13.32 -5.44 -1.40
N ARG A 200 -13.47 -6.75 -1.60
CA ARG A 200 -12.38 -7.71 -1.53
C ARG A 200 -12.34 -8.63 -2.73
N TRP A 201 -11.16 -8.86 -3.30
CA TRP A 201 -10.90 -9.92 -4.27
C TRP A 201 -9.89 -10.92 -3.70
N THR A 202 -10.01 -12.20 -4.07
CA THR A 202 -9.02 -13.22 -3.71
C THR A 202 -8.00 -13.35 -4.83
N ILE A 203 -6.73 -13.36 -4.48
CA ILE A 203 -5.61 -13.57 -5.37
C ILE A 203 -5.06 -14.97 -5.11
N SER A 204 -4.91 -15.76 -6.17
CA SER A 204 -4.41 -17.13 -6.10
C SER A 204 -3.59 -17.51 -7.33
N GLU A 205 -3.05 -18.72 -7.34
CA GLU A 205 -2.35 -19.27 -8.52
C GLU A 205 -3.23 -19.33 -9.79
N PHE A 206 -4.56 -19.39 -9.61
CA PHE A 206 -5.53 -19.46 -10.70
C PHE A 206 -5.95 -18.10 -11.24
N GLY A 207 -5.56 -17.01 -10.59
CA GLY A 207 -5.99 -15.65 -10.93
C GLY A 207 -6.58 -14.89 -9.76
N VAL A 208 -7.16 -13.74 -10.10
CA VAL A 208 -7.93 -12.88 -9.20
C VAL A 208 -9.41 -13.23 -9.37
N THR A 209 -10.12 -13.49 -8.27
CA THR A 209 -11.56 -13.85 -8.29
C THR A 209 -12.45 -12.65 -8.60
N ASP A 210 -13.76 -12.87 -8.68
CA ASP A 210 -14.73 -11.78 -8.58
C ASP A 210 -14.69 -11.14 -7.19
N GLU A 211 -15.21 -9.92 -7.09
CA GLU A 211 -15.26 -9.13 -5.86
C GLU A 211 -16.30 -9.65 -4.85
N THR A 212 -16.09 -9.31 -3.58
CA THR A 212 -17.02 -9.51 -2.48
C THR A 212 -17.17 -8.19 -1.72
N SER A 213 -18.40 -7.72 -1.50
CA SER A 213 -18.66 -6.56 -0.63
C SER A 213 -18.42 -6.91 0.84
N ILE A 214 -17.72 -6.04 1.55
CA ILE A 214 -17.46 -6.17 2.99
C ILE A 214 -18.32 -5.19 3.78
N VAL A 215 -18.32 -3.92 3.36
CA VAL A 215 -19.15 -2.83 3.90
C VAL A 215 -19.58 -1.96 2.72
N THR A 216 -20.83 -1.54 2.67
CA THR A 216 -21.33 -0.58 1.68
C THR A 216 -22.10 0.57 2.34
N ALA A 217 -22.33 1.65 1.58
CA ALA A 217 -23.17 2.75 2.05
C ALA A 217 -24.63 2.32 2.32
N ASN A 218 -25.10 1.20 1.76
CA ASN A 218 -26.48 0.74 1.90
C ASN A 218 -26.72 -0.17 3.12
N ASP A 219 -25.67 -0.80 3.65
CA ASP A 219 -25.77 -1.73 4.78
C ASP A 219 -25.12 -1.20 6.07
N SER A 220 -24.62 0.04 6.04
CA SER A 220 -23.96 0.69 7.17
C SER A 220 -24.50 2.10 7.44
N PHE A 221 -23.93 2.80 8.43
CA PHE A 221 -24.20 4.23 8.66
C PHE A 221 -23.28 5.14 7.84
N LEU A 222 -22.33 4.56 7.10
CA LEU A 222 -21.41 5.29 6.23
C LEU A 222 -22.18 5.88 5.05
N VAL A 223 -21.74 7.03 4.59
CA VAL A 223 -22.29 7.71 3.41
C VAL A 223 -21.24 7.73 2.29
N GLU A 224 -21.64 8.09 1.08
CA GLU A 224 -20.77 8.15 -0.10
C GLU A 224 -19.41 8.82 0.14
N LYS A 225 -19.39 9.97 0.86
CA LYS A 225 -18.15 10.71 1.18
C LYS A 225 -17.14 9.89 1.98
N ASP A 226 -17.60 8.88 2.71
CA ASP A 226 -16.77 8.04 3.56
C ASP A 226 -15.98 7.01 2.76
N PHE A 227 -16.25 6.87 1.45
CA PHE A 227 -15.55 5.95 0.54
C PHE A 227 -14.67 6.68 -0.49
N ASP A 228 -14.47 7.99 -0.37
CA ASP A 228 -13.43 8.72 -1.12
C ASP A 228 -12.11 8.61 -0.36
N ALA A 229 -11.24 7.67 -0.75
CA ALA A 229 -10.08 7.27 0.03
C ALA A 229 -8.79 7.41 -0.77
N TYR A 230 -7.79 8.06 -0.17
CA TYR A 230 -6.44 8.23 -0.76
C TYR A 230 -5.34 7.46 -0.02
N ASN A 231 -5.69 6.75 1.07
CA ASN A 231 -4.82 5.81 1.78
C ASN A 231 -5.69 4.74 2.45
N LEU A 232 -5.40 3.47 2.17
CA LEU A 232 -6.00 2.32 2.84
C LEU A 232 -4.91 1.41 3.39
N GLU A 233 -5.10 0.95 4.63
CA GLU A 233 -4.20 0.04 5.31
C GLU A 233 -4.97 -1.20 5.81
N TYR A 234 -4.24 -2.29 5.95
CA TYR A 234 -4.74 -3.57 6.45
C TYR A 234 -3.83 -4.13 7.53
N LYS A 235 -4.42 -4.70 8.58
CA LYS A 235 -3.74 -5.50 9.59
C LYS A 235 -4.55 -6.73 9.96
N LYS A 236 -3.85 -7.86 10.11
CA LYS A 236 -4.36 -9.04 10.81
C LYS A 236 -4.03 -8.92 12.29
N GLU A 237 -5.04 -8.96 13.15
CA GLU A 237 -4.81 -8.96 14.60
C GLU A 237 -4.37 -10.32 15.12
N ILE A 238 -3.81 -10.34 16.33
CA ILE A 238 -3.33 -11.56 17.00
C ILE A 238 -4.45 -12.60 17.19
N ASP A 239 -5.69 -12.13 17.39
CA ASP A 239 -6.86 -13.01 17.52
C ASP A 239 -7.41 -13.53 16.17
N GLY A 240 -6.82 -13.08 15.06
CA GLY A 240 -7.21 -13.43 13.71
C GLY A 240 -8.30 -12.57 13.10
N SER A 241 -8.74 -11.49 13.77
CA SER A 241 -9.66 -10.51 13.16
C SER A 241 -8.95 -9.73 12.05
N ASP A 242 -9.70 -9.39 11.02
CA ASP A 242 -9.24 -8.52 9.93
C ASP A 242 -9.62 -7.07 10.29
N VAL A 243 -8.61 -6.19 10.35
CA VAL A 243 -8.79 -4.77 10.60
C VAL A 243 -8.33 -3.99 9.37
N ILE A 244 -9.23 -3.17 8.85
CA ILE A 244 -8.98 -2.32 7.68
C ILE A 244 -9.24 -0.89 8.09
N ALA A 245 -8.34 0.01 7.74
CA ALA A 245 -8.52 1.42 8.01
C ALA A 245 -8.24 2.24 6.75
N TRP A 246 -8.97 3.32 6.55
CA TRP A 246 -8.67 4.26 5.49
C TRP A 246 -8.94 5.69 5.92
N THR A 247 -8.18 6.60 5.34
CA THR A 247 -8.50 8.02 5.39
C THR A 247 -9.63 8.29 4.41
N HIS A 248 -10.61 9.10 4.79
CA HIS A 248 -11.61 9.54 3.83
C HIS A 248 -11.65 11.06 3.68
N GLY A 249 -11.95 11.48 2.45
CA GLY A 249 -12.31 12.83 2.08
C GLY A 249 -11.63 13.33 0.81
N ILE A 250 -12.22 14.37 0.23
CA ILE A 250 -11.99 14.81 -1.14
C ILE A 250 -10.57 15.39 -1.30
N PHE A 251 -9.70 14.69 -2.02
CA PHE A 251 -8.34 15.17 -2.34
C PHE A 251 -8.33 16.34 -3.33
N ASN A 252 -9.46 16.79 -3.88
CA ASN A 252 -9.50 17.93 -4.79
C ASN A 252 -9.09 19.25 -4.09
N PRO A 253 -7.88 19.78 -4.33
CA PRO A 253 -7.41 20.99 -3.66
C PRO A 253 -8.15 22.26 -4.12
N TYR A 254 -8.98 22.15 -5.18
CA TYR A 254 -9.78 23.24 -5.74
C TYR A 254 -11.24 23.24 -5.26
N GLN A 255 -11.72 22.17 -4.62
CA GLN A 255 -13.12 22.09 -4.20
C GLN A 255 -13.39 22.71 -2.82
N GLY A 256 -12.38 23.15 -2.08
CA GLY A 256 -12.56 24.00 -0.89
C GLY A 256 -13.32 23.34 0.27
N TRP A 257 -13.31 22.00 0.35
CA TRP A 257 -13.78 21.26 1.51
C TRP A 257 -12.61 21.17 2.49
N ASP A 258 -12.41 22.26 3.22
CA ASP A 258 -11.51 22.30 4.38
C ASP A 258 -12.16 21.49 5.49
N GLU A 259 -11.77 20.22 5.69
CA GLU A 259 -11.86 19.42 6.94
C GLU A 259 -11.57 17.95 6.56
N LEU A 260 -10.35 17.44 6.81
CA LEU A 260 -9.91 16.10 6.40
C LEU A 260 -9.22 15.39 7.56
N ASP A 261 -9.98 15.13 8.61
CA ASP A 261 -9.42 14.69 9.88
C ASP A 261 -10.01 13.33 10.33
N GLU A 262 -10.70 12.62 9.44
CA GLU A 262 -11.45 11.41 9.77
C GLU A 262 -10.76 10.13 9.25
N ILE A 263 -10.73 9.09 10.10
CA ILE A 263 -10.29 7.73 9.77
C ILE A 263 -11.49 6.80 9.94
N VAL A 264 -11.82 6.02 8.90
CA VAL A 264 -12.74 4.89 9.06
C VAL A 264 -11.93 3.65 9.41
N VAL A 265 -12.39 2.90 10.41
CA VAL A 265 -11.83 1.60 10.79
C VAL A 265 -12.93 0.56 10.75
N VAL A 266 -12.72 -0.52 10.02
CA VAL A 266 -13.59 -1.69 9.93
C VAL A 266 -12.92 -2.85 10.63
N THR A 267 -13.56 -3.39 11.66
CA THR A 267 -13.14 -4.63 12.33
C THR A 267 -14.22 -5.68 12.12
N ASP A 268 -13.87 -6.80 11.47
CA ASP A 268 -14.80 -7.91 11.17
C ASP A 268 -16.12 -7.46 10.50
N GLY A 269 -16.06 -6.40 9.67
CA GLY A 269 -17.20 -5.85 8.95
C GLY A 269 -18.00 -4.77 9.69
N ASP A 270 -17.62 -4.39 10.92
CA ASP A 270 -18.26 -3.29 11.66
C ASP A 270 -17.45 -1.98 11.53
N PRO A 271 -17.98 -0.95 10.84
CA PRO A 271 -17.28 0.32 10.64
C PRO A 271 -17.37 1.25 11.86
N GLN A 272 -16.33 2.04 12.09
CA GLN A 272 -16.27 3.15 13.04
C GLN A 272 -15.57 4.34 12.41
N ILE A 273 -16.03 5.56 12.69
CA ILE A 273 -15.39 6.81 12.23
C ILE A 273 -14.73 7.50 13.42
N PHE A 274 -13.48 7.89 13.24
CA PHE A 274 -12.70 8.66 14.20
C PHE A 274 -12.35 10.03 13.61
N ASP A 275 -13.05 11.07 14.06
CA ASP A 275 -12.67 12.46 13.82
C ASP A 275 -11.54 12.86 14.77
N LEU A 276 -10.35 13.06 14.21
CA LEU A 276 -9.18 13.49 14.95
C LEU A 276 -9.25 14.98 15.30
N ASN A 277 -9.82 15.82 14.42
CA ASN A 277 -9.80 17.29 14.50
C ASN A 277 -8.38 17.86 14.68
N LEU A 278 -7.43 17.35 13.89
CA LEU A 278 -5.98 17.64 13.96
C LEU A 278 -5.40 18.18 12.64
N GLY A 279 -6.27 18.63 11.74
CA GLY A 279 -5.95 18.99 10.37
C GLY A 279 -5.76 17.77 9.47
N ARG A 280 -5.57 18.05 8.18
CA ARG A 280 -5.54 17.05 7.12
C ARG A 280 -4.61 15.89 7.47
N ILE A 281 -5.12 14.67 7.29
CA ILE A 281 -4.32 13.45 7.40
C ILE A 281 -3.48 13.27 6.12
N GLY A 282 -2.17 13.11 6.26
CA GLY A 282 -1.26 12.84 5.14
C GLY A 282 -1.20 11.36 4.78
N GLY A 283 -1.31 10.49 5.79
CA GLY A 283 -1.42 9.05 5.67
C GLY A 283 -1.46 8.40 7.04
N ILE A 284 -1.80 7.12 7.05
CA ILE A 284 -1.98 6.26 8.22
C ILE A 284 -1.15 4.99 8.08
N GLU A 285 -0.81 4.37 9.20
CA GLU A 285 -0.15 3.05 9.21
C GLU A 285 -0.45 2.35 10.53
N PHE A 286 -0.68 1.03 10.49
CA PHE A 286 -0.95 0.28 11.70
C PHE A 286 0.32 0.09 12.53
N SER A 287 0.18 0.09 13.86
CA SER A 287 1.32 -0.26 14.72
C SER A 287 1.69 -1.74 14.60
N THR A 288 2.98 -1.98 14.38
CA THR A 288 3.60 -3.31 14.35
C THR A 288 3.84 -3.89 15.75
N CYS A 289 3.76 -3.07 16.80
CA CYS A 289 4.16 -3.45 18.16
C CYS A 289 3.14 -3.13 19.26
N GLU A 290 2.10 -2.36 18.95
CA GLU A 290 1.03 -2.00 19.88
C GLU A 290 -0.32 -2.43 19.31
N ASP A 291 -1.11 -3.12 20.13
CA ASP A 291 -2.45 -3.53 19.75
C ASP A 291 -3.38 -2.32 19.66
N ASN A 292 -4.30 -2.34 18.70
CA ASN A 292 -5.32 -1.31 18.55
C ASN A 292 -4.80 0.10 18.23
N ILE A 293 -3.58 0.24 17.70
CA ILE A 293 -2.98 1.55 17.38
C ILE A 293 -2.83 1.75 15.86
N ILE A 294 -3.30 2.91 15.40
CA ILE A 294 -2.97 3.49 14.10
C ILE A 294 -2.13 4.75 14.33
N TYR A 295 -1.04 4.88 13.59
CA TYR A 295 -0.31 6.13 13.46
C TYR A 295 -0.93 6.98 12.35
N ALA A 296 -1.04 8.29 12.55
CA ALA A 296 -1.53 9.21 11.53
C ALA A 296 -0.62 10.43 11.45
N SER A 297 -0.26 10.85 10.24
CA SER A 297 0.40 12.14 10.00
C SER A 297 -0.67 13.22 9.82
N CYS A 298 -0.63 14.28 10.61
CA CYS A 298 -1.66 15.33 10.64
C CYS A 298 -1.02 16.72 10.48
N THR A 299 -1.60 17.57 9.63
CA THR A 299 -0.97 18.87 9.29
C THR A 299 -0.73 19.80 10.46
N ASN A 300 -1.56 19.76 11.52
CA ASN A 300 -1.48 20.74 12.60
C ASN A 300 -0.59 20.29 13.76
N VAL A 301 -0.38 18.99 13.93
CA VAL A 301 0.28 18.43 15.13
C VAL A 301 1.35 17.38 14.85
N GLY A 302 1.61 17.06 13.57
CA GLY A 302 2.63 16.08 13.18
C GLY A 302 2.10 14.67 13.30
N ILE A 303 2.88 13.74 13.86
CA ILE A 303 2.47 12.33 13.96
C ILE A 303 1.76 12.08 15.29
N VAL A 304 0.58 11.47 15.22
CA VAL A 304 -0.21 11.06 16.38
C VAL A 304 -0.45 9.55 16.38
N LYS A 305 -0.83 9.04 17.56
CA LYS A 305 -1.32 7.68 17.77
C LYS A 305 -2.81 7.73 18.07
N LEU A 306 -3.63 7.08 17.26
CA LEU A 306 -5.03 6.79 17.52
C LEU A 306 -5.15 5.38 18.09
N ASN A 307 -5.80 5.24 19.25
CA ASN A 307 -6.28 3.94 19.70
C ASN A 307 -7.70 3.70 19.16
N TYR A 308 -7.84 2.87 18.12
CA TYR A 308 -9.13 2.65 17.44
C TYR A 308 -10.11 1.75 18.20
N LEU A 309 -9.74 1.28 19.40
CA LEU A 309 -10.70 0.62 20.30
C LEU A 309 -11.37 1.62 21.25
N THR A 310 -10.66 2.69 21.63
CA THR A 310 -11.11 3.66 22.66
C THR A 310 -11.35 5.06 22.12
N GLY A 311 -10.90 5.36 20.91
CA GLY A 311 -10.91 6.70 20.31
C GLY A 311 -9.89 7.68 20.93
N VAL A 312 -8.98 7.21 21.81
CA VAL A 312 -7.98 8.07 22.45
C VAL A 312 -6.88 8.43 21.45
N VAL A 313 -6.59 9.73 21.32
CA VAL A 313 -5.53 10.26 20.46
C VAL A 313 -4.40 10.85 21.32
N ASN A 314 -3.15 10.46 21.01
CA ASN A 314 -1.95 10.97 21.69
C ASN A 314 -0.95 11.52 20.68
N ASN A 315 -0.40 12.71 20.95
CA ASN A 315 0.67 13.29 20.13
C ASN A 315 1.98 12.54 20.36
N LEU A 316 2.63 12.12 19.27
CA LEU A 316 3.92 11.42 19.33
C LEU A 316 5.06 12.33 18.88
N TYR A 317 4.86 13.00 17.75
CA TYR A 317 5.86 13.86 17.12
C TYR A 317 5.23 15.19 16.74
N THR A 318 5.60 16.26 17.43
CA THR A 318 5.19 17.63 17.05
C THR A 318 5.98 18.08 15.83
N PRO A 319 5.41 18.89 14.91
CA PRO A 319 6.13 19.33 13.72
C PRO A 319 7.41 20.07 14.12
N ALA A 320 8.55 19.44 13.81
CA ALA A 320 9.88 20.00 13.96
C ALA A 320 10.58 19.93 12.60
N THR A 321 11.85 20.34 12.50
CA THR A 321 12.64 20.14 11.28
C THR A 321 13.48 18.87 11.46
N PRO A 322 13.30 17.80 10.66
CA PRO A 322 12.40 17.69 9.49
C PRO A 322 10.92 17.49 9.86
N ASP A 323 10.03 18.03 9.03
CA ASP A 323 8.57 18.05 9.26
C ASP A 323 7.92 16.88 8.50
N TYR A 324 7.19 16.01 9.19
CA TYR A 324 6.54 14.81 8.65
C TYR A 324 5.00 14.89 8.72
N SER A 325 4.44 16.10 8.78
CA SER A 325 2.99 16.32 8.95
C SER A 325 2.14 16.11 7.68
N ARG A 326 2.76 15.87 6.51
CA ARG A 326 2.10 15.72 5.20
C ARG A 326 2.67 14.56 4.41
N THR A 327 2.73 13.38 5.02
CA THR A 327 3.41 12.22 4.44
C THR A 327 2.61 10.94 4.62
N PHE A 328 2.70 10.05 3.65
CA PHE A 328 2.28 8.67 3.87
C PHE A 328 3.22 8.03 4.88
N LEU A 329 2.63 7.22 5.77
CA LEU A 329 3.38 6.39 6.69
C LEU A 329 3.42 4.99 6.10
N GLN A 330 4.57 4.34 6.15
CA GLN A 330 4.71 3.00 5.61
C GLN A 330 5.54 2.15 6.55
N THR A 331 4.99 1.00 6.95
CA THR A 331 5.73 -0.06 7.62
C THR A 331 6.80 -0.57 6.67
N ALA A 332 8.05 -0.38 7.07
CA ALA A 332 9.16 -0.98 6.40
C ALA A 332 9.39 -2.42 6.89
N PRO A 333 10.07 -3.21 6.05
CA PRO A 333 10.56 -4.55 6.37
C PRO A 333 11.28 -4.76 7.72
N ASP A 334 11.92 -3.73 8.26
CA ASP A 334 12.63 -3.80 9.55
C ASP A 334 11.66 -3.67 10.75
N GLY A 335 10.35 -3.57 10.50
CA GLY A 335 9.29 -3.44 11.48
C GLY A 335 9.04 -2.01 11.97
N HIS A 336 9.81 -1.03 11.50
CA HIS A 336 9.57 0.38 11.80
C HIS A 336 8.64 1.00 10.77
N ILE A 337 8.01 2.11 11.17
CA ILE A 337 7.18 2.92 10.30
C ILE A 337 7.99 4.13 9.90
N TYR A 338 8.10 4.39 8.60
CA TYR A 338 8.84 5.51 8.05
C TYR A 338 7.90 6.50 7.38
N GLY A 339 8.32 7.76 7.37
CA GLY A 339 7.73 8.83 6.57
C GLY A 339 8.80 9.63 5.85
N VAL A 340 8.40 10.33 4.79
CA VAL A 340 9.25 11.29 4.10
C VAL A 340 8.91 12.70 4.59
N SER A 341 9.91 13.53 4.86
CA SER A 341 9.68 14.91 5.26
C SER A 341 8.93 15.68 4.17
N ASN A 342 8.17 16.70 4.56
CA ASN A 342 7.32 17.51 3.68
C ASN A 342 8.09 18.17 2.51
N ASP A 343 9.42 18.34 2.65
CA ASP A 343 10.30 18.86 1.61
C ASP A 343 10.94 17.77 0.73
N GLY A 344 10.65 16.49 0.99
CA GLY A 344 11.15 15.34 0.25
C GLY A 344 12.62 15.00 0.53
N THR A 345 13.27 15.65 1.50
CA THR A 345 14.73 15.56 1.68
C THR A 345 15.20 14.56 2.74
N HIS A 346 14.31 14.10 3.62
CA HIS A 346 14.64 13.17 4.70
C HIS A 346 13.62 12.04 4.79
N LEU A 347 14.10 10.80 4.86
CA LEU A 347 13.34 9.66 5.37
C LEU A 347 13.58 9.58 6.88
N GLY A 348 12.53 9.38 7.68
CA GLY A 348 12.66 9.32 9.15
C GLY A 348 11.56 8.56 9.84
#